data_AF-A0A955TPN7-F1
#
_entry.id   AF-A0A955TPN7-F1
#
_cell.length_a   1.000
_cell.length_b   1.000
_cell.length_c   1.000
_cell.angle_alpha   90.00
_cell.angle_beta   90.00
_cell.angle_gamma   90.00
#
_symmetry.space_group_name_H-M   'P 1'
#
loop_
_entity.id
_entity.type
_entity.pdbx_description
1 polymer ?
#
loop_
_entity_poly.entity_id
_entity_poly.type
_entity_poly.pdbx_seq_one_letter_code
_entity_poly.pdbx_strand_id
1 'polypeptide(L)'
;ETETVSHVTLKIQEGGVYPENLLSLQEVFHRHPGPTPVSLAFMLQPNLQATMSQLPNVGVAPTPEFLEEVEQVLGASTVTFH
;
A
#
# COMPACT_ATOMS: atom_id res chain seq x y z
N GLU A 1 16.69 -7.90 -17.46
CA GLU A 1 15.71 -8.72 -16.75
C GLU A 1 14.76 -7.78 -16.02
N THR A 2 13.45 -7.90 -16.24
CA THR A 2 12.46 -7.15 -15.47
C THR A 2 12.34 -7.83 -14.11
N GLU A 3 12.98 -7.27 -13.08
CA GLU A 3 12.80 -7.71 -11.71
C GLU A 3 11.29 -7.74 -11.42
N THR A 4 10.78 -8.94 -11.11
CA THR A 4 9.36 -9.15 -10.88
C THR A 4 9.09 -8.82 -9.43
N VAL A 5 8.31 -7.77 -9.16
CA VAL A 5 7.93 -7.37 -7.81
C VAL A 5 7.20 -8.52 -7.12
N SER A 6 7.81 -9.04 -6.06
CA SER A 6 7.33 -10.15 -5.25
C SER A 6 6.36 -9.70 -4.16
N HIS A 7 6.46 -8.46 -3.69
CA HIS A 7 5.65 -7.92 -2.60
C HIS A 7 5.57 -6.39 -2.59
N VAL A 8 4.44 -5.85 -2.13
CA VAL A 8 4.25 -4.41 -1.92
C VAL A 8 4.01 -4.14 -0.44
N THR A 9 4.76 -3.19 0.13
CA THR A 9 4.50 -2.64 1.46
C THR A 9 4.02 -1.20 1.35
N LEU A 10 2.88 -0.91 1.98
CA LEU A 10 2.36 0.46 2.09
C LEU A 10 2.63 1.03 3.48
N LYS A 11 3.32 2.15 3.54
CA LYS A 11 3.60 2.94 4.75
C LYS A 11 2.48 3.95 4.94
N ILE A 12 1.73 3.81 6.01
CA ILE A 12 0.60 4.67 6.36
C ILE A 12 1.04 5.55 7.52
N GLN A 13 1.09 6.87 7.31
CA GLN A 13 1.38 7.84 8.36
C GLN A 13 0.15 8.06 9.26
N GLU A 14 0.30 8.78 10.37
CA GLU A 14 -0.78 9.06 11.33
C GLU A 14 -2.00 9.74 10.66
N GLY A 15 -1.80 10.55 9.62
CA GLY A 15 -2.89 11.12 8.81
C GLY A 15 -3.47 10.20 7.74
N GLY A 16 -2.86 9.03 7.50
CA GLY A 16 -3.30 8.07 6.49
C GLY A 16 -4.31 7.04 7.00
N VAL A 17 -4.53 6.97 8.33
CA VAL A 17 -5.44 6.01 8.97
C VAL A 17 -6.88 6.50 9.10
N TYR A 18 -7.21 7.67 8.56
CA TYR A 18 -8.60 8.13 8.56
C TYR A 18 -9.49 7.16 7.75
N PRO A 19 -10.72 6.87 8.22
CA PRO A 19 -11.60 5.89 7.59
C PRO A 19 -11.81 6.13 6.08
N GLU A 20 -11.92 7.39 5.66
CA GLU A 20 -12.07 7.79 4.26
C GLU A 20 -10.86 7.41 3.40
N ASN A 21 -9.64 7.49 3.94
CA ASN A 21 -8.42 7.12 3.24
C ASN A 21 -8.31 5.59 3.13
N LEU A 22 -8.69 4.86 4.17
CA LEU A 22 -8.71 3.39 4.15
C LEU A 22 -9.76 2.85 3.16
N LEU A 23 -10.93 3.49 3.09
CA LEU A 23 -11.96 3.17 2.08
C LEU A 23 -11.46 3.47 0.67
N SER A 24 -10.88 4.66 0.46
CA SER A 24 -10.30 5.04 -0.85
C SER A 24 -9.19 4.06 -1.26
N LEU A 25 -8.34 3.66 -0.33
CA LEU A 25 -7.27 2.69 -0.57
C LEU A 25 -7.82 1.30 -0.93
N GLN A 26 -8.90 0.87 -0.28
CA GLN A 26 -9.60 -0.36 -0.65
C GLN A 26 -10.10 -0.28 -2.09
N GLU A 27 -10.65 0.85 -2.54
CA GLU A 27 -11.09 1.01 -3.92
C GLU A 27 -9.91 0.97 -4.92
N VAL A 28 -8.76 1.56 -4.57
CA VAL A 28 -7.53 1.46 -5.37
C VAL A 28 -7.15 -0.01 -5.59
N PHE A 29 -7.16 -0.83 -4.53
CA PHE A 29 -6.86 -2.26 -4.64
C PHE A 29 -7.82 -3.01 -5.57
N HIS A 30 -9.11 -2.63 -5.57
CA HIS A 30 -10.10 -3.22 -6.47
C HIS A 30 -9.90 -2.80 -7.93
N ARG A 31 -9.39 -1.60 -8.19
CA ARG A 31 -9.08 -1.10 -9.54
C ARG A 31 -7.82 -1.73 -10.14
N HIS A 32 -6.87 -2.11 -9.29
CA HIS A 32 -5.56 -2.64 -9.69
C HIS A 32 -5.33 -4.08 -9.24
N PRO A 33 -6.21 -5.05 -9.58
CA PRO A 33 -6.04 -6.43 -9.12
C PRO A 33 -4.79 -7.08 -9.72
N GLY A 34 -4.08 -7.89 -8.94
CA GLY A 34 -2.91 -8.62 -9.43
C GLY A 34 -2.39 -9.66 -8.44
N PRO A 35 -1.33 -10.39 -8.82
CA PRO A 35 -0.81 -11.49 -8.02
C PRO A 35 0.07 -11.02 -6.86
N THR A 36 0.48 -9.74 -6.82
CA THR A 36 1.47 -9.26 -5.87
C THR A 36 0.81 -8.95 -4.52
N PRO A 37 1.17 -9.66 -3.44
CA PRO A 37 0.59 -9.45 -2.12
C PRO A 37 0.94 -8.08 -1.53
N VAL A 38 0.03 -7.54 -0.71
CA VAL A 38 0.18 -6.23 -0.04
C VAL A 38 0.28 -6.39 1.47
N SER A 39 1.26 -5.74 2.10
CA SER A 39 1.33 -5.54 3.56
C SER A 39 1.20 -4.07 3.91
N LEU A 40 0.77 -3.78 5.16
CA LEU A 40 0.62 -2.42 5.66
C LEU A 40 1.60 -2.15 6.80
N ALA A 41 2.17 -0.95 6.83
CA ALA A 41 3.13 -0.48 7.80
C ALA A 41 2.63 0.84 8.38
N PHE A 42 2.04 0.82 9.56
CA PHE A 42 1.53 2.00 10.23
C PHE A 42 2.65 2.69 11.02
N MET A 43 2.96 3.93 10.64
CA MET A 43 3.93 4.78 11.31
C MET A 43 3.22 5.54 12.44
N LEU A 44 3.32 5.02 13.66
CA LEU A 44 2.63 5.57 14.85
C LEU A 44 3.44 6.68 15.52
N GLN A 45 4.77 6.54 15.52
CA GLN A 45 5.73 7.53 16.01
C GLN A 45 7.01 7.40 15.16
N PRO A 46 7.95 8.36 15.18
CA PRO A 46 9.17 8.31 14.36
C PRO A 46 9.96 7.00 14.46
N ASN A 47 9.89 6.33 15.62
CA ASN A 47 10.59 5.07 15.89
C ASN A 47 9.65 3.90 16.22
N LEU A 48 8.34 4.06 16.00
CA LEU A 48 7.35 3.02 16.30
C LEU A 48 6.51 2.71 15.07
N GLN A 49 6.63 1.47 14.61
CA GLN A 49 5.87 0.94 13.49
C GLN A 49 5.05 -0.27 13.93
N ALA A 50 3.78 -0.29 13.55
CA ALA A 50 2.95 -1.48 13.59
C ALA A 50 2.82 -2.05 12.18
N THR A 51 3.13 -3.33 11.99
CA THR A 51 3.04 -3.96 10.67
C THR A 51 1.87 -4.93 10.67
N MET A 52 1.02 -4.78 9.65
CA MET A 52 0.08 -5.81 9.27
C MET A 52 0.72 -6.62 8.15
N SER A 53 0.87 -7.92 8.39
CA SER A 53 1.30 -8.89 7.39
C SER A 53 0.33 -8.92 6.20
N GLN A 54 0.65 -9.76 5.20
CA GLN A 54 -0.07 -9.81 3.93
C GLN A 54 -1.58 -9.80 4.14
N LEU A 55 -2.24 -8.83 3.50
CA LEU A 55 -3.68 -8.69 3.52
C LEU A 55 -4.31 -9.94 2.90
N PRO A 56 -5.19 -10.65 3.62
CA PRO A 56 -5.81 -11.84 3.09
C PRO A 56 -6.69 -11.48 1.89
N ASN A 57 -6.54 -12.22 0.79
CA ASN A 57 -7.30 -12.04 -0.45
C ASN A 57 -7.10 -10.68 -1.14
N VAL A 58 -6.03 -9.95 -0.82
CA VAL A 58 -5.68 -8.70 -1.52
C VAL A 58 -4.35 -8.89 -2.22
N GLY A 59 -4.39 -8.79 -3.55
CA GLY A 59 -3.22 -8.73 -4.40
C GLY A 59 -3.40 -7.66 -5.46
N VAL A 60 -2.30 -6.99 -5.81
CA VAL A 60 -2.32 -5.85 -6.73
C VAL A 60 -1.35 -6.04 -7.88
N ALA A 61 -1.59 -5.33 -8.98
CA ALA A 61 -0.61 -5.15 -10.03
C ALA A 61 0.25 -3.93 -9.68
N PRO A 62 1.58 -4.07 -9.48
CA PRO A 62 2.45 -2.98 -9.08
C PRO A 62 2.82 -2.11 -10.29
N THR A 63 1.83 -1.44 -10.87
CA THR A 63 1.99 -0.55 -12.02
C THR A 63 2.27 0.89 -11.58
N PRO A 64 2.79 1.75 -12.47
CA PRO A 64 2.91 3.19 -12.17
C PRO A 64 1.59 3.84 -11.79
N GLU A 65 0.48 3.43 -12.41
CA GLU A 65 -0.87 3.96 -12.12
C GLU A 65 -1.33 3.58 -10.71
N PHE A 66 -1.06 2.35 -10.28
CA PHE A 66 -1.31 1.92 -8.90
C PHE A 66 -0.53 2.79 -7.90
N LEU A 67 0.75 3.03 -8.17
CA LEU A 67 1.58 3.89 -7.31
C LEU A 67 1.01 5.30 -7.20
N GLU A 68 0.64 5.92 -8.32
CA GLU A 68 0.09 7.27 -8.36
C GLU A 68 -1.21 7.37 -7.56
N GLU A 69 -2.14 6.44 -7.72
CA GLU A 69 -3.39 6.43 -6.97
C GLU A 69 -3.18 6.22 -5.46
N VAL A 70 -2.24 5.35 -5.06
CA VAL A 70 -1.90 5.18 -3.65
C VAL A 70 -1.31 6.45 -3.06
N GLU A 71 -0.41 7.13 -3.78
CA GLU A 71 0.20 8.38 -3.31
C GLU A 71 -0.81 9.53 -3.24
N GLN A 72 -1.84 9.55 -4.08
CA GLN A 72 -2.95 10.51 -3.96
C GLN A 72 -3.76 10.32 -2.67
N VAL A 73 -3.89 9.07 -2.19
CA VAL A 73 -4.65 8.75 -0.97
C VAL A 73 -3.82 8.92 0.30
N LEU A 74 -2.58 8.42 0.29
CA LEU A 74 -1.74 8.33 1.50
C LEU A 74 -0.63 9.38 1.57
N GLY A 75 -0.40 10.12 0.49
CA GLY A 75 0.76 10.98 0.30
C GLY A 75 1.94 10.24 -0.36
N ALA A 76 2.94 11.03 -0.79
CA ALA A 76 4.10 10.52 -1.51
C ALA A 76 4.99 9.59 -0.66
N SER A 77 5.76 8.73 -1.34
CA SER A 77 6.77 7.85 -0.72
C SER A 77 6.22 6.84 0.28
N THR A 78 4.98 6.40 0.06
CA THR A 78 4.28 5.44 0.90
C THR A 78 4.44 4.00 0.41
N VAL A 79 4.95 3.76 -0.81
CA VAL A 79 5.06 2.41 -1.37
C VAL A 79 6.51 1.92 -1.35
N THR A 80 6.71 0.65 -0.99
CA THR A 80 7.98 -0.07 -1.13
C THR A 80 7.74 -1.37 -1.89
N PHE A 81 8.48 -1.58 -2.97
CA PHE A 81 8.45 -2.79 -3.81
C PHE A 81 9.62 -3.70 -3.43
N HIS A 82 9.36 -4.99 -3.27
CA HIS A 82 10.36 -6.01 -2.93
C HIS A 82 10.43 -7.11 -3.97
#